data_AF-A0A5S9MJS3-F1
#
_entry.id   AF-A0A5S9MJS3-F1
#
_cell.length_a   1.000
_cell.length_b   1.000
_cell.length_c   1.000
_cell.angle_alpha   90.00
_cell.angle_beta   90.00
_cell.angle_gamma   90.00
#
_symmetry.space_group_name_H-M   'P 1'
#
loop_
_entity.id
_entity.type
_entity.pdbx_description
1 polymer ?
#
loop_
_entity_poly.entity_id
_entity_poly.type
_entity_poly.pdbx_seq_one_letter_code
_entity_poly.pdbx_strand_id
1 'polypeptide(L)'
;MRWSAGQLPSYQTAYKKAKSVQTIGTTHQFDVELITSLKPDVVLGNEQLNSKDISTIEGIGSQLLLTSANSVKDIQRQMTLFGELLGKQQQAKALNDQIEERKKSRSSSLRKKKVKKLSLCTGHPAHIWRRFLNP
;
A
#
# COMPACT_ATOMS: atom_id res chain seq x y z
N MET A 1 26.18 -9.29 -16.26
CA MET A 1 24.72 -9.10 -16.40
C MET A 1 24.34 -7.88 -15.56
N ARG A 2 24.05 -6.73 -16.19
CA ARG A 2 23.85 -5.45 -15.48
C ARG A 2 22.35 -5.22 -15.32
N TRP A 3 21.85 -5.40 -14.10
CA TRP A 3 20.46 -5.08 -13.78
C TRP A 3 20.34 -3.56 -13.64
N SER A 4 19.56 -2.93 -14.52
CA SER A 4 19.16 -1.54 -14.35
C SER A 4 17.95 -1.54 -13.41
N ALA A 5 18.18 -1.24 -12.13
CA ALA A 5 17.08 -0.91 -11.23
C ALA A 5 16.45 0.39 -11.75
N GLY A 6 15.27 0.30 -12.36
CA GLY A 6 14.43 1.48 -12.58
C GLY A 6 14.24 2.14 -11.21
N GLN A 7 14.62 3.40 -11.11
CA GLN A 7 14.54 4.16 -9.87
C GLN A 7 13.06 4.18 -9.44
N LEU A 8 12.73 3.41 -8.39
CA LEU A 8 11.39 3.47 -7.79
C LEU A 8 11.16 4.92 -7.36
N PRO A 9 10.03 5.55 -7.71
CA PRO A 9 9.71 6.86 -7.19
C PRO A 9 9.81 6.79 -5.68
N SER A 10 10.63 7.64 -5.06
CA SER A 10 10.70 7.74 -3.61
C SER A 10 9.27 7.85 -3.07
N TYR A 11 8.90 7.03 -2.08
CA TYR A 11 7.58 7.07 -1.40
C TYR A 11 7.14 8.51 -1.04
N GLN A 12 8.10 9.43 -0.90
CA GLN A 12 7.94 10.85 -0.62
C GLN A 12 7.18 11.68 -1.67
N THR A 13 6.98 11.19 -2.90
CA THR A 13 6.30 11.96 -3.95
C THR A 13 4.77 11.92 -3.82
N ALA A 14 4.20 11.05 -2.97
CA ALA A 14 2.79 10.70 -3.07
C ALA A 14 1.80 11.81 -2.63
N TYR A 15 2.10 12.69 -1.67
CA TYR A 15 1.13 13.75 -1.30
C TYR A 15 1.80 14.97 -0.65
N LYS A 16 2.03 16.06 -1.41
CA LYS A 16 2.54 17.34 -0.88
C LYS A 16 1.69 17.86 0.30
N LYS A 17 0.37 17.64 0.26
CA LYS A 17 -0.56 18.04 1.32
C LYS A 17 -0.44 17.19 2.60
N ALA A 18 0.07 15.95 2.52
CA ALA A 18 0.26 15.10 3.69
C ALA A 18 1.54 15.48 4.46
N LYS A 19 2.47 16.23 3.86
CA LYS A 19 3.73 16.63 4.51
C LYS A 19 3.52 17.54 5.73
N SER A 20 2.40 18.28 5.77
CA SER A 20 2.04 19.16 6.88
C SER A 20 1.19 18.45 7.95
N VAL A 21 0.82 17.19 7.74
CA VAL A 21 0.06 16.41 8.71
C VAL A 21 1.03 15.77 9.71
N GLN A 22 0.67 15.77 10.98
CA GLN A 22 1.48 15.19 12.04
C GLN A 22 1.71 13.69 11.80
N THR A 23 2.96 13.25 11.93
CA THR A 23 3.31 11.83 11.81
C THR A 23 3.05 11.14 13.15
N ILE A 24 2.28 10.05 13.13
CA ILE A 24 1.93 9.24 14.31
C ILE A 24 2.81 7.97 14.46
N GLY A 25 3.82 7.83 13.60
CA GLY A 25 4.76 6.71 13.60
C GLY A 25 4.87 6.03 12.24
N THR A 26 5.11 4.72 12.27
CA THR A 26 5.28 3.84 11.11
C THR A 26 4.20 2.76 11.08
N THR A 27 4.08 2.03 9.98
CA THR A 27 3.15 0.89 9.87
C THR A 27 3.49 -0.27 10.80
N HIS A 28 4.72 -0.34 11.33
CA HIS A 28 5.16 -1.41 12.25
C HIS A 28 5.03 -1.03 13.73
N GLN A 29 5.18 0.26 14.02
CA GLN A 29 5.14 0.86 15.37
C GLN A 29 4.62 2.29 15.27
N PHE A 30 3.61 2.62 16.06
CA PHE A 30 2.98 3.93 16.12
C PHE A 30 2.69 4.32 17.58
N ASP A 31 2.50 5.62 17.79
CA ASP A 31 2.25 6.21 19.11
C ASP A 31 0.75 6.19 19.44
N VAL A 32 0.37 5.31 20.38
CA VAL A 32 -1.03 5.15 20.79
C VAL A 32 -1.54 6.38 21.51
N GLU A 33 -0.74 7.00 22.40
CA GLU A 33 -1.16 8.17 23.17
C GLU A 33 -1.43 9.36 22.26
N LEU A 34 -0.58 9.55 21.25
CA LEU A 34 -0.79 10.57 20.24
C LEU A 34 -2.06 10.32 19.44
N ILE A 35 -2.32 9.08 18.99
CA ILE A 35 -3.56 8.73 18.28
C ILE A 35 -4.78 8.99 19.18
N THR A 36 -4.74 8.59 20.45
CA THR A 36 -5.81 8.86 21.41
C THR A 36 -6.08 10.36 21.56
N SER A 37 -5.02 11.19 21.60
CA SER A 37 -5.16 12.65 21.69
C SER A 37 -5.88 13.27 20.49
N LEU A 38 -5.72 12.67 19.30
CA LEU A 38 -6.34 13.11 18.05
C LEU A 38 -7.81 12.69 17.94
N LYS A 39 -8.27 11.75 18.77
CA LYS A 39 -9.64 11.22 18.83
C LYS A 39 -10.22 10.87 17.45
N PRO A 40 -9.56 10.02 16.65
CA PRO A 40 -10.08 9.66 15.34
C PRO A 40 -11.31 8.76 15.47
N ASP A 41 -12.30 8.94 14.60
CA ASP A 41 -13.40 7.99 14.46
C ASP A 41 -12.92 6.66 13.86
N VAL A 42 -12.03 6.76 12.86
CA VAL A 42 -11.48 5.63 12.10
C VAL A 42 -9.98 5.79 11.91
N VAL A 43 -9.25 4.71 12.17
CA VAL A 43 -7.83 4.55 11.84
C VAL A 43 -7.71 3.60 10.66
N LEU A 44 -6.91 3.96 9.66
CA LEU A 44 -6.65 3.10 8.50
C LEU A 44 -5.37 2.30 8.72
N GLY A 45 -5.48 0.98 8.70
CA GLY A 45 -4.36 0.06 8.86
C GLY A 45 -4.16 -0.85 7.65
N ASN A 46 -2.97 -1.44 7.54
CA ASN A 46 -2.75 -2.53 6.61
C ASN A 46 -3.09 -3.88 7.27
N GLU A 47 -3.86 -4.72 6.59
CA GLU A 47 -4.31 -6.01 7.11
C GLU A 47 -3.15 -6.89 7.58
N GLN A 48 -2.09 -7.01 6.77
CA GLN A 48 -0.96 -7.88 7.09
C GLN A 48 -0.11 -7.35 8.26
N LEU A 49 -0.02 -6.04 8.42
CA LEU A 49 0.87 -5.42 9.41
C LEU A 49 0.17 -5.07 10.73
N ASN A 50 -1.13 -4.75 10.67
CA ASN A 50 -1.85 -4.10 11.76
C ASN A 50 -3.03 -4.92 12.30
N SER A 51 -3.26 -6.16 11.83
CA SER A 51 -4.29 -7.03 12.44
C SER A 51 -4.06 -7.27 13.94
N LYS A 52 -2.80 -7.28 14.38
CA LYS A 52 -2.43 -7.40 15.79
C LYS A 52 -2.83 -6.18 16.65
N ASP A 53 -3.12 -5.05 16.01
CA ASP A 53 -3.33 -3.77 16.68
C ASP A 53 -4.82 -3.44 16.89
N ILE A 54 -5.74 -4.31 16.44
CA ILE A 54 -7.20 -4.11 16.52
C ILE A 54 -7.63 -3.73 17.95
N SER A 55 -7.28 -4.57 18.93
CA SER A 55 -7.70 -4.36 20.33
C SER A 55 -7.13 -3.06 20.91
N THR A 56 -5.94 -2.65 20.49
CA THR A 56 -5.31 -1.40 20.95
C THR A 56 -6.07 -0.18 20.43
N ILE A 57 -6.43 -0.17 19.15
CA ILE A 57 -7.14 0.95 18.52
C ILE A 57 -8.61 1.00 18.97
N GLU A 58 -9.28 -0.15 19.07
CA GLU A 58 -10.66 -0.20 19.58
C GLU A 58 -10.74 0.17 21.07
N GLY A 59 -9.71 -0.19 21.86
CA GLY A 59 -9.63 0.16 23.27
C GLY A 59 -9.56 1.67 23.55
N ILE A 60 -9.10 2.46 22.59
CA ILE A 60 -9.07 3.94 22.68
C ILE A 60 -10.33 4.60 22.08
N GLY A 61 -11.32 3.80 21.67
CA GLY A 61 -12.61 4.28 21.16
C GLY A 61 -12.66 4.53 19.65
N SER A 62 -11.63 4.13 18.90
CA SER A 62 -11.55 4.30 17.44
C SER A 62 -11.77 2.98 16.72
N GLN A 63 -12.34 3.01 15.50
CA GLN A 63 -12.43 1.80 14.67
C GLN A 63 -11.17 1.61 13.84
N LEU A 64 -10.62 0.38 13.79
CA LEU A 64 -9.51 0.06 12.89
C LEU A 64 -10.02 -0.55 11.59
N LEU A 65 -9.94 0.20 10.49
CA LEU A 65 -10.26 -0.30 9.16
C LEU A 65 -9.00 -0.88 8.49
N LEU A 66 -8.98 -2.20 8.34
CA LEU A 66 -7.87 -2.92 7.71
C LEU A 66 -8.02 -3.01 6.20
N THR A 67 -6.92 -2.75 5.50
CA THR A 67 -6.85 -2.73 4.03
C THR A 67 -5.68 -3.57 3.50
N SER A 68 -5.90 -4.34 2.44
CA SER A 68 -4.91 -5.11 1.68
C SER A 68 -4.87 -4.81 0.17
N ALA A 69 -3.68 -4.63 -0.40
CA ALA A 69 -3.52 -4.34 -1.84
C ALA A 69 -2.86 -5.51 -2.58
N ASN A 70 -3.32 -6.74 -2.31
CA ASN A 70 -2.70 -7.98 -2.82
C ASN A 70 -3.06 -8.29 -4.27
N SER A 71 -4.12 -7.68 -4.80
CA SER A 71 -4.52 -7.80 -6.19
C SER A 71 -5.08 -6.49 -6.74
N VAL A 72 -5.14 -6.35 -8.07
CA VAL A 72 -5.81 -5.22 -8.73
C VAL A 72 -7.27 -5.11 -8.28
N LYS A 73 -7.94 -6.25 -8.08
CA LYS A 73 -9.32 -6.28 -7.60
C LYS A 73 -9.44 -5.73 -6.17
N ASP A 74 -8.48 -6.03 -5.31
CA ASP A 74 -8.48 -5.53 -3.92
C ASP A 74 -8.24 -4.03 -3.89
N ILE A 75 -7.31 -3.54 -4.72
CA ILE A 75 -7.10 -2.09 -4.90
C ILE A 75 -8.41 -1.43 -5.37
N GLN A 76 -9.11 -2.00 -6.36
CA GLN A 76 -10.36 -1.43 -6.87
C GLN A 76 -11.47 -1.39 -5.81
N ARG A 77 -11.60 -2.47 -5.02
CA ARG A 77 -12.54 -2.53 -3.89
C ARG A 77 -12.23 -1.46 -2.84
N GLN A 78 -10.96 -1.25 -2.54
CA GLN A 78 -10.53 -0.22 -1.58
C GLN A 78 -10.78 1.19 -2.06
N MET A 79 -10.54 1.47 -3.35
CA MET A 79 -10.89 2.77 -3.91
C MET A 79 -12.38 3.05 -3.75
N THR A 80 -13.25 2.06 -4.00
CA THR A 80 -14.70 2.18 -3.77
C THR A 80 -15.00 2.44 -2.30
N LEU A 81 -14.43 1.64 -1.39
CA LEU A 81 -14.63 1.79 0.07
C LEU A 81 -14.22 3.19 0.56
N PHE A 82 -13.07 3.70 0.14
CA PHE A 82 -12.66 5.07 0.48
C PHE A 82 -13.56 6.13 -0.17
N GLY A 83 -14.06 5.87 -1.37
CA GLY A 83 -15.08 6.72 -2.00
C GLY A 83 -16.35 6.82 -1.17
N GLU A 84 -16.80 5.72 -0.58
CA GLU A 84 -17.96 5.72 0.31
C GLU A 84 -17.66 6.40 1.64
N LEU A 85 -16.54 6.02 2.28
CA LEU A 85 -16.11 6.55 3.58
C LEU A 85 -15.90 8.08 3.55
N LEU A 86 -15.38 8.62 2.44
CA LEU A 86 -15.04 10.03 2.30
C LEU A 86 -16.11 10.85 1.54
N GLY A 87 -17.21 10.21 1.11
CA GLY A 87 -18.23 10.87 0.27
C GLY A 87 -17.70 11.31 -1.11
N LYS A 88 -16.76 10.55 -1.68
CA LYS A 88 -16.07 10.79 -2.96
C LYS A 88 -16.30 9.65 -3.97
N GLN A 89 -17.49 9.07 -4.00
CA GLN A 89 -17.83 7.91 -4.84
C GLN A 89 -17.56 8.15 -6.34
N GLN A 90 -17.83 9.35 -6.84
CA GLN A 90 -17.56 9.69 -8.26
C GLN A 90 -16.05 9.69 -8.56
N GLN A 91 -15.23 10.22 -7.66
CA GLN A 91 -13.77 10.22 -7.82
C GLN A 91 -13.21 8.79 -7.73
N ALA A 92 -13.70 7.99 -6.79
CA ALA A 92 -13.36 6.57 -6.68
C ALA A 92 -13.72 5.80 -7.95
N LYS A 93 -14.92 6.02 -8.50
CA LYS A 93 -15.34 5.41 -9.76
C LYS A 93 -14.41 5.79 -10.91
N ALA A 94 -14.09 7.07 -11.05
CA ALA A 94 -13.19 7.53 -12.11
C ALA A 94 -11.79 6.90 -12.01
N LEU A 95 -11.25 6.73 -10.79
CA LEU A 95 -9.97 6.05 -10.58
C LEU A 95 -10.05 4.55 -10.94
N ASN A 96 -11.14 3.88 -10.57
CA ASN A 96 -11.36 2.47 -10.92
C ASN A 96 -11.51 2.25 -12.42
N ASP A 97 -12.21 3.15 -13.12
CA ASP A 97 -12.35 3.14 -14.57
C ASP A 97 -10.98 3.31 -15.26
N GLN A 98 -10.14 4.23 -14.76
CA GLN A 98 -8.76 4.42 -15.26
C GLN A 98 -7.88 3.17 -15.06
N ILE A 99 -8.01 2.48 -13.93
CA ILE A 99 -7.29 1.22 -13.68
C ILE A 99 -7.69 0.17 -14.73
N GLU A 100 -8.99 0.03 -14.99
CA GLU A 100 -9.50 -0.95 -15.93
C GLU A 100 -9.10 -0.62 -17.38
N GLU A 101 -9.15 0.66 -17.77
CA GLU A 101 -8.68 1.12 -19.08
C GLU A 101 -7.18 0.81 -19.29
N ARG A 102 -6.34 1.12 -18.30
CA ARG A 102 -4.89 0.83 -18.34
C ARG A 102 -4.60 -0.67 -18.41
N LYS A 103 -5.41 -1.49 -17.73
CA LYS A 103 -5.28 -2.95 -17.77
C LYS A 103 -5.65 -3.50 -19.15
N LYS A 104 -6.72 -3.00 -19.75
CA LYS A 104 -7.16 -3.39 -21.10
C LYS A 104 -6.13 -2.98 -22.16
N SER A 105 -5.63 -1.75 -22.14
CA SER A 105 -4.66 -1.24 -23.12
C SER A 105 -3.30 -1.96 -23.06
N ARG A 106 -2.88 -2.42 -21.87
CA ARG A 106 -1.68 -3.27 -21.73
C ARG A 106 -1.94 -4.70 -22.19
N SER A 107 -3.10 -5.28 -21.87
CA SER A 107 -3.43 -6.64 -22.30
C SER A 107 -3.47 -6.77 -23.83
N SER A 108 -3.99 -5.77 -24.53
CA SER A 108 -4.07 -5.75 -26.00
C SER A 108 -2.73 -5.50 -26.70
N SER A 109 -1.78 -4.80 -26.06
CA SER A 109 -0.46 -4.49 -26.62
C SER A 109 0.62 -5.54 -26.32
N LEU A 110 0.38 -6.44 -25.35
CA LEU A 110 1.30 -7.52 -25.02
C LEU A 110 1.19 -8.66 -26.04
N ARG A 111 2.15 -8.74 -26.98
CA ARG A 111 2.39 -9.96 -27.77
C ARG A 111 2.61 -11.12 -26.78
N LYS A 112 1.79 -12.18 -26.86
CA LYS A 112 1.90 -13.41 -26.06
C LYS A 112 3.24 -14.13 -26.33
N LYS A 113 4.36 -13.59 -25.84
CA LYS A 113 5.65 -14.27 -25.80
C LYS A 113 5.57 -15.32 -24.69
N LYS A 114 5.84 -16.58 -25.04
CA LYS A 114 5.84 -17.70 -24.10
C LYS A 114 7.00 -17.52 -23.11
N VAL A 115 6.68 -17.03 -21.91
CA VAL A 115 7.66 -16.95 -20.81
C VAL A 115 7.84 -18.35 -20.25
N LYS A 116 9.04 -18.94 -20.39
CA LYS A 116 9.33 -20.31 -19.92
C LYS A 116 9.54 -20.37 -18.40
N LYS A 117 10.10 -19.32 -17.79
CA LYS A 117 10.35 -19.24 -16.35
C LYS A 117 10.47 -17.76 -15.94
N LEU A 118 9.83 -17.38 -14.84
CA LEU A 118 9.96 -16.08 -14.20
C LEU A 118 10.20 -16.31 -12.71
N SER A 119 11.20 -15.65 -12.14
CA SER A 119 11.45 -15.62 -10.69
C SER A 119 11.41 -14.16 -10.24
N LEU A 120 10.60 -13.88 -9.21
CA LEU A 120 10.44 -12.56 -8.62
C LEU A 120 10.99 -12.63 -7.19
N CYS A 121 12.14 -12.02 -6.94
CA CYS A 121 12.74 -11.95 -5.61
C CYS A 121 12.55 -10.54 -5.06
N THR A 122 11.59 -10.38 -4.14
CA THR A 122 11.40 -9.17 -3.36
C THR A 122 12.25 -9.27 -2.08
N GLY A 123 13.39 -8.57 -2.03
CA GLY A 123 14.23 -8.52 -0.83
C GLY A 123 13.78 -7.41 0.12
N HIS A 124 13.63 -7.73 1.40
CA HIS A 124 13.53 -6.73 2.47
C HIS A 124 14.95 -6.44 2.98
N PRO A 125 15.40 -5.17 3.09
CA PRO A 125 16.80 -4.85 3.40
C PRO A 125 17.31 -5.28 4.80
N ALA A 126 16.53 -6.03 5.59
CA ALA A 126 16.95 -6.50 6.91
C ALA A 126 18.01 -7.63 6.89
N HIS A 127 18.28 -8.27 5.74
CA HIS A 127 19.33 -9.28 5.62
C HIS A 127 20.23 -8.98 4.42
N ILE A 128 21.26 -8.16 4.67
CA ILE A 128 22.41 -8.01 3.78
C ILE A 128 23.07 -9.38 3.68
N TRP A 129 22.94 -10.03 2.52
CA TRP A 129 23.69 -11.23 2.18
C TRP A 129 25.17 -10.88 2.12
N ARG A 130 25.88 -11.04 3.24
CA ARG A 130 27.35 -11.04 3.27
C ARG A 130 27.85 -12.26 2.50
N ARG A 131 28.23 -12.00 1.24
CA ARG A 131 29.34 -12.58 0.48
C ARG A 131 29.82 -13.98 0.93
N PHE A 132 29.34 -15.02 0.26
CA PHE A 132 30.22 -16.15 -0.08
C PHE A 132 30.95 -15.77 -1.37
N LEU A 133 32.02 -15.00 -1.23
CA LEU A 133 33.18 -15.30 -2.08
C LEU A 133 33.90 -16.44 -1.39
N ASN A 134 34.12 -17.51 -2.13
CA ASN A 134 35.11 -18.51 -1.77
C ASN A 134 35.52 -19.23 -3.05
N PRO A 135 36.73 -19.77 -3.11
CA PRO A 135 38.04 -19.15 -2.89
C PRO A 135 38.72 -18.81 -4.22
#